data_AF-A0A524FHQ5-F1
#
_entry.id   AF-A0A524FHQ5-F1
#
_cell.length_a   1.000
_cell.length_b   1.000
_cell.length_c   1.000
_cell.angle_alpha   90.00
_cell.angle_beta   90.00
_cell.angle_gamma   90.00
#
_symmetry.space_group_name_H-M   'P 1'
#
loop_
_entity.id
_entity.type
_entity.pdbx_description
1 polymer ?
#
loop_
_entity_poly.entity_id
_entity_poly.type
_entity_poly.pdbx_seq_one_letter_code
_entity_poly.pdbx_strand_id
1 'polypeptide(L)'
;MENNKEDKKSLKKAKIKEKKGLNVAYDKNEISEFFPHLMKELSNKNQSMKINSVNYKIEQKDEDKNQIECIPNELINPGAIDFIRRCTKNEEAFEILDYLLKRSKLTLEEYNMYKKQIMKEGGLKELIEKSGGPKKPGYYINKYYKKDSED
;
A
#
# COMPACT_ATOMS: atom_id res chain seq x y z
N MET A 1 -8.82 -49.66 -8.36
CA MET A 1 -7.93 -49.36 -7.22
C MET A 1 -7.14 -48.12 -7.63
N GLU A 2 -7.20 -46.94 -7.04
CA GLU A 2 -7.93 -46.36 -5.92
C GLU A 2 -7.90 -44.85 -6.22
N ASN A 3 -9.05 -44.17 -6.16
CA ASN A 3 -9.12 -42.72 -6.33
C ASN A 3 -8.62 -42.06 -5.03
N ASN A 4 -7.34 -41.72 -4.94
CA ASN A 4 -6.83 -40.85 -3.88
C ASN A 4 -7.27 -39.41 -4.14
N LYS A 5 -8.52 -39.12 -3.76
CA LYS A 5 -8.95 -37.75 -3.47
C LYS A 5 -8.17 -37.32 -2.23
N GLU A 6 -7.15 -36.50 -2.42
CA GLU A 6 -6.61 -35.71 -1.32
C GLU A 6 -7.74 -34.82 -0.80
N ASP A 7 -8.36 -35.27 0.28
CA ASP A 7 -9.33 -34.50 1.04
C ASP A 7 -8.61 -33.22 1.52
N LYS A 8 -8.81 -32.12 0.79
CA LYS A 8 -8.33 -30.79 1.20
C LYS A 8 -8.96 -30.47 2.54
N LYS A 9 -8.20 -30.73 3.60
CA LYS A 9 -8.59 -30.53 4.99
C LYS A 9 -8.99 -29.04 5.14
N SER A 10 -10.28 -28.78 5.23
CA SER A 10 -10.83 -27.42 5.22
C SER A 10 -10.76 -26.83 6.64
N LEU A 11 -10.24 -25.61 6.75
CA LEU A 11 -10.21 -24.88 8.02
C LEU A 11 -11.63 -24.65 8.56
N LYS A 12 -11.79 -24.81 9.88
CA LYS A 12 -13.05 -24.50 10.55
C LYS A 12 -13.30 -22.98 10.50
N LYS A 13 -14.56 -22.58 10.38
CA LYS A 13 -14.93 -21.15 10.39
C LYS A 13 -14.52 -20.53 11.73
N ALA A 14 -13.81 -19.41 11.66
CA ALA A 14 -13.35 -18.69 12.83
C ALA A 14 -14.53 -18.11 13.63
N LYS A 15 -14.42 -18.13 14.96
CA LYS A 15 -15.43 -17.57 15.86
C LYS A 15 -15.10 -16.10 16.12
N ILE A 16 -15.93 -15.19 15.62
CA ILE A 16 -15.77 -13.74 15.79
C ILE A 16 -16.57 -13.31 17.02
N LYS A 17 -15.93 -12.58 17.95
CA LYS A 17 -16.60 -11.97 19.12
C LYS A 17 -16.53 -10.45 19.02
N GLU A 18 -17.65 -9.80 18.75
CA GLU A 18 -17.70 -8.36 18.44
C GLU A 18 -17.71 -7.43 19.67
N LYS A 19 -17.91 -7.97 20.89
CA LYS A 19 -18.16 -7.17 22.10
C LYS A 19 -16.98 -6.32 22.61
N LYS A 20 -15.73 -6.57 22.15
CA LYS A 20 -14.51 -5.82 22.53
C LYS A 20 -13.51 -5.75 21.37
N GLY A 21 -13.95 -5.29 20.20
CA GLY A 21 -13.13 -5.24 18.98
C GLY A 21 -13.09 -6.57 18.22
N LEU A 22 -12.47 -6.58 17.03
CA LEU A 22 -12.38 -7.76 16.14
C LEU A 22 -11.41 -8.81 16.73
N ASN A 23 -11.87 -9.54 17.74
CA ASN A 23 -11.14 -10.67 18.29
C ASN A 23 -11.51 -11.95 17.54
N VAL A 24 -10.53 -12.51 16.83
CA VAL A 24 -10.64 -13.79 16.12
C VAL A 24 -10.04 -14.88 17.01
N ALA A 25 -10.89 -15.76 17.54
CA ALA A 25 -10.42 -16.94 18.26
C ALA A 25 -10.05 -18.05 17.28
N TYR A 26 -8.88 -18.67 17.48
CA TYR A 26 -8.38 -19.77 16.67
C TYR A 26 -7.98 -20.98 17.54
N ASP A 27 -8.04 -22.18 16.96
CA ASP A 27 -7.52 -23.40 17.58
C ASP A 27 -6.03 -23.52 17.29
N LYS A 28 -5.22 -23.51 18.35
CA LYS A 28 -3.75 -23.58 18.25
C LYS A 28 -3.29 -24.88 17.59
N ASN A 29 -3.98 -25.99 17.82
CA ASN A 29 -3.62 -27.29 17.27
C ASN A 29 -3.87 -27.33 15.77
N GLU A 30 -4.99 -26.74 15.33
CA GLU A 30 -5.32 -26.58 13.92
C GLU A 30 -4.24 -25.75 13.20
N ILE A 31 -3.91 -24.56 13.71
CA ILE A 31 -2.86 -23.72 13.10
C ILE A 31 -1.48 -24.41 13.14
N SER A 32 -1.18 -25.20 14.18
CA SER A 32 0.10 -25.93 14.24
C SER A 32 0.19 -27.03 13.19
N GLU A 33 -0.92 -27.68 12.84
CA GLU A 33 -0.98 -28.69 11.79
C GLU A 33 -0.87 -28.06 10.39
N PHE A 34 -1.60 -26.97 10.15
CA PHE A 34 -1.65 -26.32 8.83
C PHE A 34 -0.48 -25.34 8.58
N PHE A 35 0.05 -24.70 9.62
CA PHE A 35 1.06 -23.64 9.55
C PHE A 35 2.14 -23.81 10.64
N PRO A 36 2.90 -24.91 10.65
CA PRO A 36 3.88 -25.22 11.69
C PRO A 36 4.99 -24.17 11.80
N HIS A 37 5.44 -23.63 10.66
CA HIS A 37 6.47 -22.58 10.63
C HIS A 37 5.98 -21.26 11.23
N LEU A 38 4.75 -20.84 10.91
CA LEU A 38 4.13 -19.64 11.49
C LEU A 38 3.98 -19.78 13.01
N MET A 39 3.57 -20.96 13.51
CA MET A 39 3.49 -21.20 14.95
C MET A 39 4.85 -21.16 15.65
N LYS A 40 5.89 -21.65 14.98
CA LYS A 40 7.27 -21.56 15.47
C LYS A 40 7.73 -20.10 15.53
N GLU A 41 7.44 -19.30 14.51
CA GLU A 41 7.74 -17.86 14.48
C GLU A 41 7.01 -17.09 15.58
N LEU A 42 5.71 -17.31 15.75
CA LEU A 42 4.88 -16.69 16.78
C LEU A 42 5.37 -17.06 18.20
N SER A 43 5.75 -18.32 18.41
CA SER A 43 6.24 -18.80 19.72
C SER A 43 7.62 -18.25 20.06
N ASN A 44 8.52 -18.22 19.07
CA ASN A 44 9.89 -17.78 19.27
C ASN A 44 10.02 -16.24 19.29
N LYS A 45 9.03 -15.49 18.77
CA LYS A 45 9.06 -14.02 18.63
C LYS A 45 10.27 -13.48 17.85
N ASN A 46 10.94 -14.33 17.07
CA ASN A 46 12.21 -14.00 16.39
C ASN A 46 12.08 -12.90 15.31
N GLN A 47 10.86 -12.50 14.95
CA GLN A 47 10.58 -11.51 13.89
C GLN A 47 9.47 -10.53 14.30
N SER A 48 9.42 -10.12 15.57
CA SER A 48 8.46 -9.10 16.00
C SER A 48 8.97 -7.68 15.70
N MET A 49 8.20 -6.90 14.96
CA MET A 49 8.41 -5.46 14.81
C MET A 49 7.43 -4.72 15.73
N LYS A 50 7.94 -3.85 16.62
CA LYS A 50 7.07 -2.99 17.43
C LYS A 50 6.45 -1.93 16.53
N ILE A 51 5.12 -1.91 16.49
CA ILE A 51 4.37 -0.83 15.86
C ILE A 51 4.19 0.25 16.92
N ASN A 52 4.91 1.37 16.79
CA ASN A 52 4.94 2.42 17.81
C ASN A 52 3.62 3.22 17.88
N SER A 53 2.87 3.28 16.79
CA SER A 53 1.57 3.92 16.76
C SER A 53 0.70 3.26 15.70
N VAL A 54 -0.58 3.07 16.04
CA VAL A 54 -1.60 2.65 15.07
C VAL A 54 -2.63 3.76 15.02
N ASN A 55 -2.74 4.41 13.87
CA ASN A 55 -3.63 5.54 13.69
C ASN A 55 -5.08 5.06 13.54
N TYR A 56 -5.72 4.77 14.67
CA TYR A 56 -7.14 4.45 14.73
C TYR A 56 -7.95 5.73 14.95
N LYS A 57 -8.13 6.59 13.94
CA LYS A 57 -9.35 7.45 13.84
C LYS A 57 -9.40 8.41 12.64
N ILE A 58 -10.62 8.52 12.12
CA ILE A 58 -11.20 9.59 11.30
C ILE A 58 -11.34 10.92 12.09
N GLU A 59 -10.79 11.01 13.29
CA GLU A 59 -10.88 12.19 14.18
C GLU A 59 -9.46 12.57 14.59
N GLN A 60 -8.83 13.44 13.79
CA GLN A 60 -7.54 14.04 14.11
C GLN A 60 -7.71 14.94 15.34
N LYS A 61 -7.03 14.60 16.44
CA LYS A 61 -6.63 15.59 17.44
C LYS A 61 -5.30 16.18 17.00
N ASP A 62 -5.19 17.50 17.12
CA ASP A 62 -4.11 18.34 16.58
C ASP A 62 -2.70 18.05 17.15
N GLU A 63 -2.58 17.18 18.15
CA GLU A 63 -1.32 16.92 18.86
C GLU A 63 -0.36 15.97 18.10
N ASP A 64 -0.86 15.11 17.21
CA ASP A 64 -0.03 14.16 16.42
C ASP A 64 0.49 14.72 15.09
N LYS A 65 0.14 15.97 14.73
CA LYS A 65 0.58 16.60 13.48
C LYS A 65 2.10 16.73 13.39
N ASN A 66 2.76 17.03 14.51
CA ASN A 66 4.19 17.32 14.56
C ASN A 66 5.11 16.16 14.13
N GLN A 67 4.69 14.90 14.26
CA GLN A 67 5.50 13.75 13.80
C GLN A 67 5.25 13.39 12.32
N ILE A 68 4.06 13.68 11.81
CA ILE A 68 3.67 13.42 10.41
C ILE A 68 4.29 14.47 9.48
N GLU A 69 4.51 15.70 9.97
CA GLU A 69 5.09 16.81 9.20
C GLU A 69 6.47 16.51 8.60
N CYS A 70 7.26 15.60 9.19
CA CYS A 70 8.56 15.21 8.63
C CYS A 70 8.49 14.16 7.52
N ILE A 71 7.36 13.47 7.32
CA ILE A 71 7.25 12.42 6.31
C ILE A 71 6.77 13.05 4.99
N PRO A 72 7.52 12.90 3.89
CA PRO A 72 7.11 13.40 2.59
C PRO A 72 5.70 12.93 2.20
N ASN A 73 4.83 13.87 1.81
CA ASN A 73 3.44 13.56 1.48
C ASN A 73 3.29 12.50 0.37
N GLU A 74 4.26 12.43 -0.56
CA GLU A 74 4.29 11.41 -1.63
C GLU A 74 4.51 9.96 -1.13
N LEU A 75 4.91 9.78 0.14
CA LEU A 75 5.00 8.47 0.81
C LEU A 75 3.71 8.11 1.55
N ILE A 76 2.96 9.12 2.01
CA ILE A 76 1.72 8.93 2.78
C ILE A 76 0.54 8.75 1.83
N ASN A 77 0.37 9.68 0.90
CA ASN A 77 -0.77 9.72 -0.01
C ASN A 77 -0.34 10.22 -1.40
N PRO A 78 0.20 9.34 -2.26
CA PRO A 78 0.60 9.71 -3.61
C PRO A 78 -0.58 10.26 -4.41
N GLY A 79 -0.37 11.39 -5.06
CA GLY A 79 -1.34 12.04 -5.94
C GLY A 79 -1.28 11.52 -7.38
N ALA A 80 -2.13 12.05 -8.26
CA ALA A 80 -2.19 11.63 -9.67
C ALA A 80 -0.83 11.75 -10.39
N ILE A 81 -0.12 12.86 -10.17
CA ILE A 81 1.20 13.10 -10.75
C ILE A 81 2.22 12.04 -10.30
N ASP A 82 2.15 11.57 -9.05
CA ASP A 82 3.09 10.57 -8.54
C ASP A 82 3.00 9.23 -9.28
N PHE A 83 1.79 8.88 -9.73
CA PHE A 83 1.54 7.72 -10.59
C PHE A 83 1.94 7.98 -12.04
N ILE A 84 1.58 9.15 -12.59
CA ILE A 84 1.92 9.53 -13.97
C ILE A 84 3.43 9.55 -14.20
N ARG A 85 4.23 9.96 -13.21
CA ARG A 85 5.69 9.93 -13.26
C ARG A 85 6.31 8.54 -13.44
N ARG A 86 5.53 7.47 -13.35
CA ARG A 86 5.95 6.08 -13.62
C ARG A 86 5.55 5.59 -15.01
N CYS A 87 4.69 6.34 -15.70
CA CYS A 87 4.20 5.97 -17.02
C CYS A 87 5.28 6.22 -18.08
N THR A 88 5.30 5.35 -19.08
CA THR A 88 6.15 5.45 -20.26
C THR A 88 5.36 5.84 -21.50
N LYS A 89 4.09 5.44 -21.56
CA LYS A 89 3.17 5.70 -22.66
C LYS A 89 2.00 6.57 -22.22
N ASN A 90 1.41 7.28 -23.18
CA ASN A 90 0.21 8.09 -22.94
C ASN A 90 -0.98 7.24 -22.51
N GLU A 91 -1.13 6.03 -23.05
CA GLU A 91 -2.23 5.11 -22.69
C GLU A 91 -2.21 4.77 -21.20
N GLU A 92 -1.04 4.43 -20.65
CA GLU A 92 -0.85 4.12 -19.23
C GLU A 92 -1.27 5.31 -18.35
N ALA A 93 -0.89 6.52 -18.75
CA ALA A 93 -1.27 7.73 -18.02
C ALA A 93 -2.78 7.98 -18.05
N PHE A 94 -3.46 7.69 -19.17
CA PHE A 94 -4.92 7.80 -19.25
C PHE A 94 -5.63 6.74 -18.40
N GLU A 95 -5.14 5.51 -18.36
CA GLU A 95 -5.69 4.46 -17.49
C GLU A 95 -5.59 4.83 -16.00
N ILE A 96 -4.45 5.39 -15.59
CA ILE A 96 -4.25 5.91 -14.23
C ILE A 96 -5.25 7.03 -13.93
N LEU A 97 -5.39 7.99 -14.84
CA LEU A 97 -6.33 9.12 -14.67
C LEU A 97 -7.79 8.65 -14.58
N ASP A 98 -8.20 7.72 -15.45
CA ASP A 98 -9.54 7.14 -15.44
C ASP A 98 -9.82 6.38 -14.13
N TYR A 99 -8.83 5.63 -13.66
CA TYR A 99 -8.91 4.90 -12.40
C TYR A 99 -9.09 5.84 -11.20
N LEU A 100 -8.33 6.94 -11.15
CA LEU A 100 -8.40 7.92 -10.08
C LEU A 100 -9.71 8.71 -10.10
N LEU A 101 -10.22 9.05 -11.29
CA LEU A 101 -11.52 9.68 -11.47
C LEU A 101 -12.66 8.77 -10.97
N LYS A 102 -12.65 7.49 -11.34
CA LYS A 102 -13.65 6.49 -10.89
C LYS A 102 -13.69 6.34 -9.37
N ARG A 103 -12.57 6.55 -8.69
CA ARG A 103 -12.45 6.49 -7.22
C ARG A 103 -12.70 7.83 -6.52
N SER A 104 -13.08 8.86 -7.26
CA SER A 104 -13.24 10.23 -6.75
C SER A 104 -11.98 10.76 -6.04
N LYS A 105 -10.80 10.29 -6.48
CA LYS A 105 -9.49 10.76 -6.02
C LYS A 105 -8.94 11.89 -6.87
N LEU A 106 -9.63 12.20 -7.96
CA LEU A 106 -9.32 13.25 -8.91
C LEU A 106 -10.64 13.90 -9.33
N THR A 107 -10.67 15.23 -9.39
CA THR A 107 -11.84 15.95 -9.90
C THR A 107 -11.93 15.85 -11.43
N LEU A 108 -13.13 16.05 -11.98
CA LEU A 108 -13.31 16.03 -13.44
C LEU A 108 -12.53 17.15 -14.14
N GLU A 109 -12.36 18.30 -13.48
CA GLU A 109 -11.59 19.43 -13.99
C GLU A 109 -10.10 19.09 -14.08
N GLU A 110 -9.51 18.56 -13.00
CA GLU A 110 -8.11 18.12 -12.99
C GLU A 110 -7.86 17.02 -14.02
N TYR A 111 -8.78 16.04 -14.12
CA TYR A 111 -8.72 14.99 -15.13
C TYR A 111 -8.62 15.58 -16.54
N ASN A 112 -9.51 16.51 -16.89
CA ASN A 112 -9.53 17.13 -18.21
C ASN A 112 -8.29 17.97 -18.47
N MET A 113 -7.75 18.66 -17.46
CA MET A 113 -6.49 19.40 -17.58
C MET A 113 -5.32 18.47 -17.89
N TYR A 114 -5.13 17.41 -17.11
CA TYR A 114 -4.05 16.45 -17.34
C TYR A 114 -4.21 15.75 -18.69
N LYS A 115 -5.42 15.36 -19.06
CA LYS A 115 -5.71 14.73 -20.35
C LYS A 115 -5.32 15.64 -21.51
N LYS A 116 -5.75 16.90 -21.50
CA LYS A 116 -5.37 17.89 -22.52
C LYS A 116 -3.86 18.09 -22.60
N GLN A 117 -3.16 18.09 -21.47
CA GLN A 117 -1.71 18.24 -21.45
C GLN A 117 -1.02 17.02 -22.06
N ILE A 118 -1.42 15.80 -21.69
CA ILE A 118 -0.81 14.55 -22.19
C ILE A 118 -1.09 14.34 -23.69
N MET A 119 -2.23 14.80 -24.20
CA MET A 119 -2.57 14.70 -25.63
C MET A 119 -1.68 15.57 -26.54
N LYS A 120 -0.96 16.56 -26.00
CA LYS A 120 0.01 17.33 -26.78
C LYS A 120 1.22 16.45 -27.14
N GLU A 121 1.87 16.75 -28.26
CA GLU A 121 3.09 16.05 -28.65
C GLU A 121 4.17 16.22 -27.57
N GLY A 122 4.67 15.09 -27.06
CA GLY A 122 5.64 15.08 -25.93
C GLY A 122 5.08 15.54 -24.58
N GLY A 123 3.76 15.78 -24.47
CA GLY A 123 3.14 16.38 -23.29
C GLY A 123 3.29 15.55 -22.01
N LEU A 124 3.27 14.22 -22.14
CA LEU A 124 3.57 13.32 -21.00
C LEU A 124 5.00 13.52 -20.49
N LYS A 125 5.99 13.52 -21.39
CA LYS A 125 7.39 13.72 -21.00
C LYS A 125 7.59 15.09 -20.35
N GLU A 126 7.01 16.13 -20.93
CA GLU A 126 7.05 17.49 -20.38
C GLU A 126 6.42 17.55 -18.97
N LEU A 127 5.27 16.92 -18.77
CA LEU A 127 4.60 16.84 -17.47
C LEU A 127 5.48 16.14 -16.43
N ILE A 128 6.12 15.02 -16.81
CA ILE A 128 7.00 14.26 -15.93
C ILE A 128 8.24 15.07 -15.54
N GLU A 129 8.90 15.71 -16.50
CA GLU A 129 10.09 16.53 -16.25
C GLU A 129 9.77 17.72 -15.31
N LYS A 130 8.67 18.45 -15.59
CA LYS A 130 8.21 19.54 -14.71
C LYS A 130 7.89 19.08 -13.29
N SER A 131 7.51 17.81 -13.13
CA SER A 131 7.13 17.22 -11.85
C SER A 131 8.30 16.56 -11.10
N GLY A 132 9.55 16.83 -11.50
CA GLY A 132 10.75 16.29 -10.88
C GLY A 132 11.26 14.99 -11.50
N GLY A 133 10.96 14.74 -12.77
CA GLY A 133 11.46 13.62 -13.56
C GLY A 133 10.81 12.27 -13.25
N PRO A 134 11.16 11.22 -14.02
CA PRO A 134 10.52 9.91 -13.91
C PRO A 134 10.87 9.18 -12.61
N LYS A 135 9.87 8.55 -11.99
CA LYS A 135 10.05 7.70 -10.80
C LYS A 135 10.40 6.27 -11.23
N LYS A 136 11.69 5.99 -11.38
CA LYS A 136 12.21 4.65 -11.69
C LYS A 136 11.90 3.64 -10.57
N PRO A 137 11.94 2.32 -10.84
CA PRO A 137 11.91 1.31 -9.80
C PRO A 137 12.93 1.61 -8.69
N GLY A 138 12.50 1.51 -7.43
CA GLY A 138 13.34 1.88 -6.28
C GLY A 138 13.39 3.37 -5.92
N TYR A 139 12.64 4.26 -6.62
CA TYR A 139 12.67 5.72 -6.39
C TYR A 139 12.60 6.13 -4.91
N TYR A 140 11.60 5.61 -4.17
CA TYR A 140 11.40 6.00 -2.78
C TYR A 140 12.52 5.51 -1.86
N ILE A 141 13.07 4.33 -2.14
CA ILE A 141 14.19 3.76 -1.39
C ILE A 141 15.41 4.66 -1.63
N ASN A 142 15.75 4.94 -2.88
CA ASN A 142 16.93 5.75 -3.21
C ASN A 142 16.81 7.20 -2.69
N LYS A 143 15.59 7.74 -2.63
CA LYS A 143 15.36 9.12 -2.23
C LYS A 143 15.27 9.31 -0.70
N TYR A 144 14.66 8.36 0.01
CA TYR A 144 14.31 8.52 1.42
C TYR A 144 14.96 7.54 2.35
N TYR A 145 15.41 6.38 1.85
CA TYR A 145 16.13 5.42 2.66
C TYR A 145 17.59 5.85 2.77
N LYS A 146 17.90 6.66 3.79
CA LYS A 146 19.27 6.77 4.28
C LYS A 146 19.53 5.53 5.12
N LYS A 147 20.41 4.66 4.64
CA LYS A 147 21.00 3.65 5.50
C LYS A 147 21.82 4.43 6.52
N ASP A 148 21.49 4.33 7.80
CA ASP A 148 22.40 4.82 8.84
C ASP A 148 23.75 4.18 8.54
N SER A 149 24.72 5.01 8.16
CA SER A 149 26.11 4.58 8.14
C SER A 149 26.41 4.19 9.57
N GLU A 150 26.52 2.88 9.80
CA GLU A 150 27.02 2.31 11.05
C GLU A 150 28.40 2.93 11.29
N ASP A 151 28.46 3.88 12.22
CA ASP A 151 29.68 4.30 12.92
C ASP A 151 30.02 3.27 14.02
#